data_AF-F5XR66-F1
#
_entry.id   AF-F5XR66-F1
#
_cell.length_a   1.000
_cell.length_b   1.000
_cell.length_c   1.000
_cell.angle_alpha   90.00
_cell.angle_beta   90.00
_cell.angle_gamma   90.00
#
_symmetry.space_group_name_H-M   'P 1'
#
loop_
_entity.id
_entity.type
_entity.pdbx_description
1 polymer ?
#
loop_
_entity_poly.entity_id
_entity_poly.type
_entity_poly.pdbx_seq_one_letter_code
_entity_poly.pdbx_strand_id
1 'polypeptide(L)'
;MPSIEHVTFKNRDMFWEIAADIYLPPHFDPDRQFPTIVVAHPIGSCKEQTSGEIFSARLAEQGFVAVAFDASFQGASGGDPRAIEDPTLRIEDFRHVADFLGATDYYKTDRGAKPHGRNQTLRSHLGSGYGWDAFHLAEELLTQPLLVIVGSVPGGFGAYRDGHEIVRRARSQQKELVVIDGWSHYDLYDKPEPVAQAMAKLVPFFTKNL
;
A
#
# COMPACT_ATOMS: atom_id res chain seq x y z
N MET A 1 21.87 -17.52 -11.19
CA MET A 1 21.91 -16.06 -10.93
C MET A 1 20.51 -15.62 -10.57
N PRO A 2 20.34 -14.65 -9.66
CA PRO A 2 19.04 -14.07 -9.36
C PRO A 2 18.42 -13.45 -10.63
N SER A 3 17.11 -13.54 -10.79
CA SER A 3 16.38 -12.88 -11.88
C SER A 3 15.89 -11.51 -11.43
N ILE A 4 15.74 -10.58 -12.35
CA ILE A 4 15.34 -9.20 -12.08
C ILE A 4 14.04 -8.92 -12.83
N GLU A 5 13.04 -8.39 -12.13
CA GLU A 5 11.82 -7.85 -12.73
C GLU A 5 11.80 -6.34 -12.62
N HIS A 6 11.64 -5.65 -13.75
CA HIS A 6 11.53 -4.20 -13.81
C HIS A 6 10.07 -3.79 -13.74
N VAL A 7 9.72 -2.96 -12.77
CA VAL A 7 8.34 -2.51 -12.55
C VAL A 7 8.27 -0.98 -12.43
N THR A 8 7.13 -0.45 -12.84
CA THR A 8 6.73 0.92 -12.55
C THR A 8 5.36 0.90 -11.90
N PHE A 9 5.16 1.73 -10.90
CA PHE A 9 3.87 1.85 -10.22
C PHE A 9 3.61 3.29 -9.78
N LYS A 10 2.33 3.60 -9.57
CA LYS A 10 1.87 4.93 -9.18
C LYS A 10 0.89 4.82 -8.03
N ASN A 11 1.21 5.50 -6.92
CA ASN A 11 0.29 5.63 -5.81
C ASN A 11 -0.72 6.76 -6.06
N ARG A 12 -1.89 6.67 -5.42
CA ARG A 12 -3.05 7.54 -5.69
C ARG A 12 -2.79 9.01 -5.34
N ASP A 13 -1.96 9.22 -4.33
CA ASP A 13 -1.54 10.53 -3.80
C ASP A 13 -0.40 11.18 -4.59
N MET A 14 0.10 10.52 -5.64
CA MET A 14 1.23 11.00 -6.44
C MET A 14 0.82 11.28 -7.88
N PHE A 15 1.52 12.23 -8.52
CA PHE A 15 1.33 12.52 -9.95
C PHE A 15 2.29 11.76 -10.86
N TRP A 16 3.41 11.26 -10.33
CA TRP A 16 4.44 10.52 -11.06
C TRP A 16 4.47 9.04 -10.70
N GLU A 17 5.28 8.26 -11.43
CA GLU A 17 5.49 6.83 -11.19
C GLU A 17 6.83 6.61 -10.48
N ILE A 18 6.90 5.56 -9.66
CA ILE A 18 8.14 5.04 -9.07
C ILE A 18 8.63 3.87 -9.93
N ALA A 19 9.90 3.89 -10.29
CA ALA A 19 10.60 2.79 -10.95
C ALA A 19 11.32 1.92 -9.91
N ALA A 20 11.14 0.61 -9.99
CA ALA A 20 11.79 -0.34 -9.10
C ALA A 20 12.19 -1.63 -9.83
N ASP A 21 13.23 -2.26 -9.31
CA ASP A 21 13.76 -3.54 -9.73
C ASP A 21 13.58 -4.55 -8.60
N ILE A 22 12.87 -5.65 -8.88
CA ILE A 22 12.63 -6.74 -7.95
C ILE A 22 13.63 -7.86 -8.26
N TYR A 23 14.56 -8.09 -7.35
CA TYR A 23 15.56 -9.14 -7.42
C TYR A 23 14.99 -10.40 -6.75
N LEU A 24 14.77 -11.43 -7.55
CA LEU A 24 14.21 -12.70 -7.13
C LEU A 24 15.34 -13.71 -6.88
N PRO A 25 15.26 -14.52 -5.80
CA PRO A 25 16.28 -15.52 -5.51
C PRO A 25 16.34 -16.61 -6.60
N PRO A 26 17.48 -17.30 -6.80
CA PRO A 26 17.61 -18.34 -7.83
C PRO A 26 16.61 -19.51 -7.72
N HIS A 27 16.01 -19.70 -6.54
CA HIS A 27 14.99 -20.72 -6.25
C HIS A 27 13.64 -20.08 -5.93
N PHE A 28 13.35 -18.93 -6.54
CA PHE A 28 12.08 -18.25 -6.39
C PHE A 28 10.94 -19.17 -6.85
N ASP A 29 9.91 -19.22 -6.02
CA ASP A 29 8.69 -19.98 -6.24
C ASP A 29 7.52 -19.03 -5.95
N PRO A 30 6.72 -18.64 -6.96
CA PRO A 30 5.65 -17.68 -6.78
C PRO A 30 4.56 -18.16 -5.80
N ASP A 31 4.51 -19.47 -5.52
CA ASP A 31 3.53 -20.07 -4.61
C ASP A 31 4.02 -20.08 -3.15
N ARG A 32 5.23 -19.56 -2.88
CA ARG A 32 5.83 -19.50 -1.54
C ARG A 32 6.07 -18.06 -1.09
N GLN A 33 5.99 -17.84 0.22
CA GLN A 33 6.35 -16.57 0.82
C GLN A 33 7.86 -16.44 1.00
N PHE A 34 8.38 -15.26 0.64
CA PHE A 34 9.77 -14.90 0.82
C PHE A 34 9.88 -13.64 1.68
N PRO A 35 10.80 -13.60 2.65
CA PRO A 35 11.12 -12.34 3.33
C PRO A 35 11.62 -11.33 2.29
N THR A 36 11.00 -10.15 2.29
CA THR A 36 11.25 -9.10 1.30
C THR A 36 11.95 -7.90 1.95
N ILE A 37 12.99 -7.38 1.30
CA ILE A 37 13.80 -6.25 1.79
C ILE A 37 13.73 -5.12 0.76
N VAL A 38 13.33 -3.92 1.19
CA VAL A 38 13.38 -2.72 0.36
C VAL A 38 14.73 -2.03 0.56
N VAL A 39 15.42 -1.72 -0.54
CA VAL A 39 16.79 -1.19 -0.55
C VAL A 39 16.80 0.17 -1.27
N ALA A 40 17.08 1.24 -0.53
CA ALA A 40 17.24 2.56 -1.15
C ALA A 40 18.66 2.79 -1.64
N HIS A 41 18.77 3.63 -2.68
CA HIS A 41 20.05 4.16 -3.13
C HIS A 41 20.48 5.38 -2.27
N PRO A 42 21.81 5.67 -2.21
CA PRO A 42 22.34 6.91 -1.65
C PRO A 42 21.80 8.17 -2.35
N ILE A 43 21.96 9.33 -1.72
CA ILE A 43 21.59 10.64 -2.29
C ILE A 43 22.27 10.84 -3.66
N GLY A 44 21.49 11.22 -4.68
CA GLY A 44 21.99 11.46 -6.04
C GLY A 44 22.38 10.20 -6.84
N SER A 45 22.01 9.02 -6.36
CA SER A 45 22.27 7.71 -6.98
C SER A 45 21.02 7.17 -7.69
N CYS A 46 21.05 5.91 -8.13
CA CYS A 46 19.92 5.19 -8.71
C CYS A 46 19.98 3.68 -8.40
N LYS A 47 18.89 2.98 -8.66
CA LYS A 47 18.73 1.54 -8.38
C LYS A 47 19.76 0.68 -9.11
N GLU A 48 20.22 1.07 -10.28
CA GLU A 48 21.24 0.33 -11.06
C GLU A 48 22.65 0.41 -10.45
N GLN A 49 22.86 1.24 -9.43
CA GLN A 49 24.16 1.37 -8.76
C GLN A 49 24.22 0.48 -7.51
N THR A 50 24.76 1.00 -6.40
CA THR A 50 25.05 0.19 -5.21
C THR A 50 23.83 -0.51 -4.62
N SER A 51 22.63 0.07 -4.67
CA SER A 51 21.44 -0.53 -4.07
C SER A 51 21.01 -1.78 -4.82
N GLY A 52 20.90 -1.74 -6.16
CA GLY A 52 20.51 -2.88 -6.97
C GLY A 52 21.67 -3.83 -7.31
N GLU A 53 22.68 -3.32 -8.02
CA GLU A 53 23.77 -4.13 -8.58
C GLU A 53 24.57 -4.87 -7.49
N ILE A 54 24.71 -4.27 -6.31
CA ILE A 54 25.47 -4.85 -5.20
C ILE A 54 24.54 -5.42 -4.13
N PHE A 55 23.80 -4.58 -3.41
CA PHE A 55 23.10 -5.04 -2.21
C PHE A 55 21.91 -5.95 -2.55
N SER A 56 21.00 -5.53 -3.44
CA SER A 56 19.83 -6.34 -3.79
C SER A 56 20.22 -7.64 -4.49
N ALA A 57 21.20 -7.60 -5.40
CA ALA A 57 21.71 -8.81 -6.04
C ALA A 57 22.26 -9.82 -5.01
N ARG A 58 23.09 -9.36 -4.06
CA ARG A 58 23.64 -10.24 -3.01
C ARG A 58 22.58 -10.73 -2.03
N LEU A 59 21.61 -9.91 -1.67
CA LEU A 59 20.48 -10.33 -0.83
C LEU A 59 19.65 -11.41 -1.54
N ALA A 60 19.40 -11.27 -2.83
CA ALA A 60 18.68 -12.27 -3.61
C ALA A 60 19.45 -13.60 -3.71
N GLU A 61 20.78 -13.56 -3.83
CA GLU A 61 21.61 -14.77 -3.74
C GLU A 61 21.51 -15.48 -2.38
N GLN A 62 21.22 -14.75 -1.29
CA GLN A 62 20.99 -15.31 0.04
C GLN A 62 19.54 -15.81 0.25
N GLY A 63 18.68 -15.76 -0.76
CA GLY A 63 17.31 -16.27 -0.68
C GLY A 63 16.24 -15.24 -0.31
N PHE A 64 16.57 -13.96 -0.24
CA PHE A 64 15.60 -12.89 -0.01
C PHE A 64 15.00 -12.41 -1.33
N VAL A 65 13.79 -11.86 -1.31
CA VAL A 65 13.36 -10.94 -2.38
C VAL A 65 13.88 -9.56 -2.00
N ALA A 66 14.60 -8.90 -2.90
CA ALA A 66 15.13 -7.56 -2.65
C ALA A 66 14.58 -6.57 -3.69
N VAL A 67 14.13 -5.41 -3.24
CA VAL A 67 13.54 -4.39 -4.12
C VAL A 67 14.38 -3.14 -4.06
N ALA A 68 15.07 -2.82 -5.15
CA ALA A 68 15.75 -1.54 -5.30
C ALA A 68 14.84 -0.58 -6.08
N PHE A 69 14.61 0.61 -5.55
CA PHE A 69 13.77 1.61 -6.22
C PHE A 69 14.53 2.92 -6.41
N ASP A 70 14.17 3.66 -7.45
CA ASP A 70 14.60 5.03 -7.64
C ASP A 70 13.69 5.96 -6.82
N ALA A 71 14.29 6.81 -6.00
CA ALA A 71 13.53 7.81 -5.23
C ALA A 71 12.74 8.74 -6.15
N SER A 72 11.66 9.32 -5.63
CA SER A 72 10.89 10.36 -6.29
C SER A 72 11.81 11.44 -6.88
N PHE A 73 11.53 11.88 -8.11
CA PHE A 73 12.31 12.88 -8.86
C PHE A 73 13.74 12.47 -9.27
N GLN A 74 14.15 11.22 -9.01
CA GLN A 74 15.49 10.70 -9.28
C GLN A 74 15.47 9.46 -10.19
N GLY A 75 16.63 9.05 -10.69
CA GLY A 75 16.80 7.87 -11.54
C GLY A 75 15.77 7.81 -12.68
N ALA A 76 15.14 6.63 -12.83
CA ALA A 76 14.05 6.38 -13.77
C ALA A 76 12.66 6.66 -13.19
N SER A 77 12.53 6.93 -11.89
CA SER A 77 11.27 7.40 -11.30
C SER A 77 10.89 8.76 -11.86
N GLY A 78 9.60 9.04 -12.00
CA GLY A 78 9.09 10.30 -12.55
C GLY A 78 9.17 11.48 -11.57
N GLY A 79 8.49 12.57 -11.91
CA GLY A 79 8.42 13.81 -11.13
C GLY A 79 9.21 14.94 -11.77
N ASP A 80 8.71 16.18 -11.65
CA ASP A 80 9.33 17.41 -12.15
C ASP A 80 9.18 18.56 -11.11
N PRO A 81 10.22 19.38 -10.88
CA PRO A 81 11.55 19.33 -11.49
C PRO A 81 12.38 18.11 -11.05
N ARG A 82 13.29 17.65 -11.94
CA ARG A 82 14.20 16.53 -11.66
C ARG A 82 15.22 16.84 -10.57
N ALA A 83 15.74 15.78 -9.96
CA ALA A 83 16.81 15.83 -8.95
C ALA A 83 16.45 16.59 -7.67
N ILE A 84 15.16 16.59 -7.29
CA ILE A 84 14.75 16.99 -5.94
C ILE A 84 15.21 15.93 -4.95
N GLU A 85 15.91 16.38 -3.90
CA GLU A 85 16.22 15.57 -2.73
C GLU A 85 15.43 16.13 -1.54
N ASP A 86 14.23 15.58 -1.34
CA ASP A 86 13.38 15.91 -0.20
C ASP A 86 13.33 14.70 0.76
N PRO A 87 13.79 14.85 2.01
CA PRO A 87 13.85 13.73 2.95
C PRO A 87 12.47 13.20 3.35
N THR A 88 11.41 14.03 3.29
CA THR A 88 10.04 13.58 3.57
C THR A 88 9.52 12.69 2.46
N LEU A 89 9.75 13.07 1.20
CA LEU A 89 9.40 12.25 0.04
C LEU A 89 10.19 10.94 0.02
N ARG A 90 11.47 10.96 0.42
CA ARG A 90 12.30 9.75 0.51
C ARG A 90 11.74 8.74 1.51
N ILE A 91 11.19 9.19 2.63
CA ILE A 91 10.52 8.31 3.61
C ILE A 91 9.21 7.77 3.03
N GLU A 92 8.41 8.63 2.40
CA GLU A 92 7.15 8.22 1.79
C GLU A 92 7.36 7.21 0.65
N ASP A 93 8.42 7.35 -0.16
CA ASP A 93 8.74 6.39 -1.22
C ASP A 93 8.91 4.95 -0.68
N PHE A 94 9.52 4.78 0.50
CA PHE A 94 9.60 3.46 1.14
C PHE A 94 8.23 2.90 1.49
N ARG A 95 7.31 3.75 1.99
CA ARG A 95 5.94 3.34 2.34
C ARG A 95 5.16 2.97 1.08
N HIS A 96 5.33 3.76 0.03
CA HIS A 96 4.77 3.53 -1.30
C HIS A 96 5.25 2.22 -1.92
N VAL A 97 6.54 1.91 -1.84
CA VAL A 97 7.09 0.62 -2.28
C VAL A 97 6.54 -0.52 -1.42
N ALA A 98 6.50 -0.38 -0.10
CA ALA A 98 5.96 -1.40 0.79
C ALA A 98 4.46 -1.66 0.56
N ASP A 99 3.67 -0.62 0.30
CA ASP A 99 2.25 -0.74 -0.04
C ASP A 99 2.05 -1.44 -1.38
N PHE A 100 2.84 -1.08 -2.40
CA PHE A 100 2.84 -1.77 -3.69
C PHE A 100 3.14 -3.27 -3.53
N LEU A 101 4.11 -3.63 -2.68
CA LEU A 101 4.42 -5.02 -2.38
C LEU A 101 3.26 -5.74 -1.68
N GLY A 102 2.61 -5.10 -0.69
CA GLY A 102 1.44 -5.65 -0.01
C GLY A 102 0.25 -5.85 -0.95
N ALA A 103 0.00 -4.90 -1.84
CA ALA A 103 -1.03 -5.00 -2.87
C ALA A 103 -0.73 -6.14 -3.85
N THR A 104 0.53 -6.27 -4.26
CA THR A 104 0.98 -7.33 -5.17
C THR A 104 0.81 -8.70 -4.52
N ASP A 105 1.26 -8.87 -3.28
CA ASP A 105 1.10 -10.11 -2.51
C ASP A 105 -0.39 -10.51 -2.42
N TYR A 106 -1.28 -9.60 -2.05
CA TYR A 106 -2.70 -9.95 -1.92
C TYR A 106 -3.38 -10.21 -3.27
N TYR A 107 -3.16 -9.36 -4.28
CA TYR A 107 -3.95 -9.39 -5.53
C TYR A 107 -3.33 -10.18 -6.68
N LYS A 108 -2.03 -10.50 -6.61
CA LYS A 108 -1.31 -11.17 -7.70
C LYS A 108 -0.84 -12.58 -7.34
N THR A 109 -1.09 -13.04 -6.12
CA THR A 109 -0.80 -14.41 -5.66
C THR A 109 -2.08 -15.14 -5.29
N ASP A 110 -1.94 -16.43 -4.93
CA ASP A 110 -3.04 -17.26 -4.45
C ASP A 110 -3.66 -16.77 -3.13
N ARG A 111 -2.99 -15.88 -2.37
CA ARG A 111 -3.51 -15.32 -1.11
C ARG A 111 -4.91 -14.73 -1.27
N GLY A 112 -5.09 -13.82 -2.23
CA GLY A 112 -6.37 -13.17 -2.52
C GLY A 112 -7.13 -13.74 -3.71
N ALA A 113 -6.58 -14.75 -4.40
CA ALA A 113 -7.22 -15.34 -5.57
C ALA A 113 -8.56 -16.00 -5.22
N LYS A 114 -9.60 -15.62 -5.97
CA LYS A 114 -10.95 -16.21 -5.91
C LYS A 114 -11.50 -16.36 -7.34
N PRO A 115 -12.36 -17.36 -7.64
CA PRO A 115 -12.87 -17.61 -9.00
C PRO A 115 -13.51 -16.40 -9.70
N HIS A 116 -13.95 -15.38 -8.96
CA HIS A 116 -14.57 -14.17 -9.48
C HIS A 116 -13.83 -12.87 -9.11
N GLY A 117 -12.63 -12.96 -8.52
CA GLY A 117 -11.84 -11.80 -8.06
C GLY A 117 -11.01 -11.15 -9.17
N ARG A 118 -11.64 -10.52 -10.17
CA ARG A 118 -10.94 -10.04 -11.38
C ARG A 118 -9.99 -8.85 -11.18
N ASN A 119 -10.00 -8.16 -10.03
CA ASN A 119 -9.23 -6.93 -9.71
C ASN A 119 -8.80 -6.09 -10.93
N GLN A 120 -9.76 -5.73 -11.77
CA GLN A 120 -9.56 -5.02 -13.03
C GLN A 120 -10.69 -4.02 -13.21
N THR A 121 -10.39 -2.86 -13.78
CA THR A 121 -11.40 -1.85 -14.13
C THR A 121 -11.04 -1.22 -15.47
N LEU A 122 -12.06 -0.96 -16.30
CA LEU A 122 -11.89 -0.27 -17.57
C LEU A 122 -11.55 1.20 -17.31
N ARG A 123 -10.31 1.59 -17.64
CA ARG A 123 -9.82 2.97 -17.50
C ARG A 123 -10.77 4.01 -18.12
N SER A 124 -11.35 3.69 -19.28
CA SER A 124 -12.29 4.57 -19.99
C SER A 124 -13.59 4.85 -19.21
N HIS A 125 -13.90 4.06 -18.19
CA HIS A 125 -15.10 4.19 -17.36
C HIS A 125 -14.80 4.74 -15.96
N LEU A 126 -13.56 5.12 -15.68
CA LEU A 126 -13.17 5.71 -14.39
C LEU A 126 -13.49 7.21 -14.28
N GLY A 127 -14.00 7.84 -15.35
CA GLY A 127 -14.29 9.28 -15.41
C GLY A 127 -15.15 9.78 -14.24
N SER A 128 -16.21 9.05 -13.90
CA SER A 128 -17.11 9.40 -12.79
C SER A 128 -16.42 9.32 -11.42
N GLY A 129 -15.45 8.42 -11.25
CA GLY A 129 -14.73 8.25 -9.99
C GLY A 129 -13.80 9.43 -9.66
N TYR A 130 -13.24 10.10 -10.67
CA TYR A 130 -12.29 11.20 -10.44
C TYR A 130 -12.94 12.44 -9.83
N GLY A 131 -14.21 12.71 -10.15
CA GLY A 131 -14.95 13.85 -9.61
C GLY A 131 -15.84 13.52 -8.41
N TRP A 132 -15.83 12.27 -7.93
CA TRP A 132 -16.75 11.82 -6.90
C TRP A 132 -16.13 11.98 -5.50
N ASP A 133 -16.86 12.65 -4.60
CA ASP A 133 -16.55 12.74 -3.17
C ASP A 133 -17.48 11.80 -2.39
N ALA A 134 -16.92 10.70 -1.88
CA ALA A 134 -17.65 9.73 -1.06
C ALA A 134 -18.13 10.32 0.28
N PHE A 135 -17.52 11.43 0.73
CA PHE A 135 -17.81 12.08 2.00
C PHE A 135 -18.65 13.35 1.83
N HIS A 136 -19.16 13.62 0.63
CA HIS A 136 -20.00 14.77 0.37
C HIS A 136 -21.17 14.84 1.36
N LEU A 137 -21.30 15.97 2.07
CA LEU A 137 -22.32 16.24 3.09
C LEU A 137 -22.30 15.30 4.32
N ALA A 138 -21.19 14.60 4.60
CA ALA A 138 -21.06 13.78 5.81
C ALA A 138 -21.30 14.58 7.10
N GLU A 139 -20.92 15.87 7.11
CA GLU A 139 -21.13 16.84 8.18
C GLU A 139 -22.61 17.17 8.45
N GLU A 140 -23.48 16.94 7.46
CA GLU A 140 -24.89 17.28 7.53
C GLU A 140 -25.78 16.05 7.66
N LEU A 141 -25.46 15.00 6.90
CA LEU A 141 -26.35 13.87 6.65
C LEU A 141 -25.92 12.56 7.32
N LEU A 142 -24.63 12.37 7.62
CA LEU A 142 -24.15 11.12 8.23
C LEU A 142 -24.31 11.16 9.76
N THR A 143 -25.55 10.99 10.23
CA THR A 143 -25.95 11.07 11.65
C THR A 143 -26.03 9.72 12.37
N GLN A 144 -26.04 8.62 11.61
CA GLN A 144 -26.18 7.25 12.10
C GLN A 144 -24.97 6.85 12.97
N PRO A 145 -25.12 5.90 13.92
CA PRO A 145 -23.98 5.31 14.61
C PRO A 145 -22.92 4.86 13.60
N LEU A 146 -21.67 5.25 13.84
CA LEU A 146 -20.55 5.02 12.91
C LEU A 146 -19.39 4.33 13.63
N LEU A 147 -18.98 3.18 13.13
CA LEU A 147 -17.74 2.53 13.53
C LEU A 147 -16.84 2.41 12.30
N VAL A 148 -15.61 2.92 12.42
CA VAL A 148 -14.59 2.79 11.39
C VAL A 148 -13.39 2.04 11.97
N ILE A 149 -12.90 1.04 11.24
CA ILE A 149 -11.75 0.23 11.65
C ILE A 149 -10.68 0.31 10.56
N VAL A 150 -9.46 0.67 10.94
CA VAL A 150 -8.30 0.76 10.06
C VAL A 150 -7.09 0.10 10.71
N GLY A 151 -6.11 -0.34 9.92
CA GLY A 151 -4.83 -0.83 10.42
C GLY A 151 -3.85 0.32 10.68
N SER A 152 -2.93 0.19 11.64
CA SER A 152 -1.99 1.26 11.99
C SER A 152 -0.83 1.44 11.02
N VAL A 153 -0.57 0.46 10.14
CA VAL A 153 0.44 0.57 9.07
C VAL A 153 -0.20 1.23 7.85
N PRO A 154 0.10 2.52 7.58
CA PRO A 154 -0.55 3.23 6.49
C PRO A 154 0.04 2.81 5.14
N GLY A 155 -0.84 2.68 4.16
CA GLY A 155 -0.51 2.47 2.75
C GLY A 155 -0.94 3.64 1.86
N GLY A 156 -0.46 3.67 0.62
CA GLY A 156 -0.75 4.70 -0.38
C GLY A 156 -2.20 4.70 -0.90
N PHE A 157 -2.97 3.64 -0.64
CA PHE A 157 -4.40 3.60 -0.99
C PHE A 157 -5.26 4.61 -0.20
N GLY A 158 -4.76 5.10 0.94
CA GLY A 158 -5.40 6.17 1.72
C GLY A 158 -6.38 5.68 2.80
N ALA A 159 -6.56 4.38 3.00
CA ALA A 159 -7.54 3.83 3.96
C ALA A 159 -7.39 4.40 5.38
N TYR A 160 -6.15 4.55 5.87
CA TYR A 160 -5.86 5.16 7.17
C TYR A 160 -6.34 6.61 7.23
N ARG A 161 -5.89 7.45 6.27
CA ARG A 161 -6.30 8.86 6.16
C ARG A 161 -7.81 9.00 6.07
N ASP A 162 -8.43 8.25 5.16
CA ASP A 162 -9.85 8.32 4.86
C ASP A 162 -10.70 7.88 6.05
N GLY A 163 -10.24 6.88 6.81
CA GLY A 163 -10.88 6.44 8.05
C GLY A 163 -10.86 7.51 9.13
N HIS A 164 -9.74 8.21 9.31
CA HIS A 164 -9.65 9.38 10.19
C HIS A 164 -10.55 10.53 9.71
N GLU A 165 -10.56 10.78 8.40
CA GLU A 165 -11.33 11.89 7.81
C GLU A 165 -12.83 11.70 8.00
N ILE A 166 -13.40 10.53 7.66
CA ILE A 166 -14.84 10.33 7.75
C ILE A 166 -15.34 10.39 9.20
N VAL A 167 -14.59 9.86 10.17
CA VAL A 167 -14.96 9.97 11.58
C VAL A 167 -14.92 11.43 12.04
N ARG A 168 -13.96 12.24 11.56
CA ARG A 168 -13.93 13.68 11.83
C ARG A 168 -15.15 14.38 11.23
N ARG A 169 -15.48 14.11 9.97
CA ARG A 169 -16.52 14.79 9.18
C ARG A 169 -17.94 14.39 9.58
N ALA A 170 -18.19 13.12 9.91
CA ALA A 170 -19.54 12.63 10.17
C ALA A 170 -20.28 13.42 11.27
N ARG A 171 -21.54 13.81 11.01
CA ARG A 171 -22.41 14.47 12.00
C ARG A 171 -22.78 13.59 13.19
N SER A 172 -22.61 12.28 13.06
CA SER A 172 -22.97 11.29 14.07
C SER A 172 -22.49 11.64 15.47
N GLN A 173 -23.41 11.50 16.43
CA GLN A 173 -23.13 11.67 17.86
C GLN A 173 -22.56 10.40 18.49
N GLN A 174 -22.59 9.27 17.77
CA GLN A 174 -22.09 7.97 18.22
C GLN A 174 -21.12 7.45 17.17
N LYS A 175 -19.87 7.92 17.24
CA LYS A 175 -18.82 7.58 16.28
C LYS A 175 -17.53 7.14 16.96
N GLU A 176 -16.96 6.04 16.49
CA GLU A 176 -15.70 5.45 17.00
C GLU A 176 -14.77 5.16 15.82
N LEU A 177 -13.49 5.52 15.99
CA LEU A 177 -12.39 5.07 15.14
C LEU A 177 -11.56 4.06 15.93
N VAL A 178 -11.39 2.85 15.37
CA VAL A 178 -10.51 1.83 15.91
C VAL A 178 -9.32 1.68 14.98
N VAL A 179 -8.12 1.87 15.53
CA VAL A 179 -6.86 1.61 14.84
C VAL A 179 -6.28 0.31 15.39
N ILE A 180 -6.16 -0.71 14.54
CA ILE A 180 -5.61 -2.02 14.90
C ILE A 180 -4.09 -1.97 14.69
N ASP A 181 -3.35 -2.07 15.79
CA ASP A 181 -1.91 -1.83 15.78
C ASP A 181 -1.11 -2.95 15.13
N GLY A 182 -0.10 -2.59 14.33
CA GLY A 182 0.83 -3.52 13.69
C GLY A 182 0.34 -4.12 12.36
N TRP A 183 -0.84 -3.75 11.88
CA TRP A 183 -1.44 -4.36 10.69
C TRP A 183 -1.69 -3.35 9.57
N SER A 184 -1.50 -3.81 8.33
CA SER A 184 -1.79 -3.03 7.12
C SER A 184 -3.26 -3.12 6.72
N HIS A 185 -3.64 -2.32 5.72
CA HIS A 185 -4.95 -2.40 5.08
C HIS A 185 -5.26 -3.81 4.53
N TYR A 186 -4.28 -4.44 3.89
CA TYR A 186 -4.43 -5.76 3.28
C TYR A 186 -4.49 -6.88 4.32
N ASP A 187 -3.83 -6.73 5.46
CA ASP A 187 -3.88 -7.73 6.53
C ASP A 187 -5.28 -7.89 7.13
N LEU A 188 -6.05 -6.80 7.16
CA LEU A 188 -7.43 -6.81 7.63
C LEU A 188 -8.39 -7.57 6.69
N TYR A 189 -7.95 -7.96 5.50
CA TYR A 189 -8.80 -8.69 4.56
C TYR A 189 -8.88 -10.18 4.88
N ASP A 190 -7.82 -10.77 5.42
CA ASP A 190 -7.69 -12.23 5.50
C ASP A 190 -6.94 -12.76 6.73
N LYS A 191 -6.07 -11.97 7.39
CA LYS A 191 -5.28 -12.51 8.50
C LYS A 191 -6.17 -12.74 9.73
N PRO A 192 -6.17 -13.94 10.34
CA PRO A 192 -7.10 -14.27 11.41
C PRO A 192 -7.05 -13.35 12.62
N GLU A 193 -5.85 -12.92 13.02
CA GLU A 193 -5.65 -12.08 14.20
C GLU A 193 -6.25 -10.67 14.06
N PRO A 194 -5.86 -9.83 13.07
CA PRO A 194 -6.45 -8.51 12.90
C PRO A 194 -7.95 -8.58 12.56
N VAL A 195 -8.40 -9.61 11.82
CA VAL A 195 -9.83 -9.84 11.58
C VAL A 195 -10.57 -10.13 12.89
N ALA A 196 -10.02 -10.95 13.79
CA ALA A 196 -10.62 -11.21 15.09
C ALA A 196 -10.70 -9.93 15.94
N GLN A 197 -9.65 -9.10 15.94
CA GLN A 197 -9.65 -7.81 16.63
C GLN A 197 -10.73 -6.87 16.07
N ALA A 198 -10.89 -6.82 14.74
CA ALA A 198 -11.96 -6.05 14.09
C ALA A 198 -13.35 -6.58 14.46
N MET A 199 -13.55 -7.90 14.41
CA MET A 199 -14.83 -8.54 14.74
C MET A 199 -15.22 -8.35 16.20
N ALA A 200 -14.26 -8.32 17.12
CA ALA A 200 -14.48 -8.02 18.54
C ALA A 200 -15.06 -6.60 18.77
N LYS A 201 -14.90 -5.70 17.80
CA LYS A 201 -15.51 -4.36 17.80
C LYS A 201 -16.82 -4.31 17.02
N LEU A 202 -16.84 -4.93 15.83
CA LEU A 202 -18.01 -4.93 14.94
C LEU A 202 -19.23 -5.62 15.57
N VAL A 203 -19.06 -6.80 16.18
CA VAL A 203 -20.19 -7.57 16.71
C VAL A 203 -20.90 -6.81 17.83
N PRO A 204 -20.23 -6.33 18.90
CA PRO A 204 -20.90 -5.55 19.94
C PRO A 204 -21.50 -4.25 19.41
N PHE A 205 -20.83 -3.57 18.47
CA PHE A 205 -21.34 -2.35 17.87
C PHE A 205 -22.67 -2.57 17.16
N PHE A 206 -22.77 -3.58 16.30
CA PHE A 206 -24.02 -3.87 15.61
C PHE A 206 -25.10 -4.42 16.54
N THR A 207 -24.76 -5.30 17.49
CA THR A 207 -25.73 -5.80 18.49
C THR A 207 -26.35 -4.67 19.33
N LYS A 208 -25.65 -3.55 19.52
CA LYS A 208 -26.14 -2.39 20.27
C LYS A 208 -27.01 -1.44 19.43
N ASN A 209 -26.71 -1.31 18.13
CA ASN A 209 -27.21 -0.20 17.30
C ASN A 209 -28.18 -0.62 16.18
N LEU A 210 -28.46 -1.92 16.03
CA LEU A 210 -29.48 -2.49 15.14
C LEU A 210 -30.56 -3.19 15.97
#